data_AF-A0A813J1L0-F1
#
_entry.id   AF-A0A813J1L0-F1
#
_cell.length_a   1.000
_cell.length_b   1.000
_cell.length_c   1.000
_cell.angle_alpha   90.00
_cell.angle_beta   90.00
_cell.angle_gamma   90.00
#
_symmetry.space_group_name_H-M   'P 1'
#
loop_
_entity.id
_entity.type
_entity.pdbx_description
1 polymer ?
#
loop_
_entity_poly.entity_id
_entity_poly.type
_entity_poly.pdbx_seq_one_letter_code
_entity_poly.pdbx_strand_id
1 'polypeptide(L)'
;MAATREYSEMRVKGKMGKKTGQDLKQPPPGAVEIRDIVEAAMVRAGRDDSDMALPVIVAASVGGAEIFPTLLHWVCLHFAKNEDRQESAARAAAEGDKAGLLREMYAALRSMPYSVALGPPRKILADAVVDGMKLPAGALLFAMHPAVRCCI
;
A
#
# COMPACT_ATOMS: atom_id res chain seq x y z
N MET A 1 23.01 1.08 -0.78
CA MET A 1 23.80 0.22 0.14
C MET A 1 24.48 1.00 1.27
N ALA A 2 24.59 2.34 1.21
CA ALA A 2 25.15 3.15 2.31
C ALA A 2 24.16 3.39 3.47
N ALA A 3 22.88 3.65 3.18
CA ALA A 3 21.87 3.97 4.19
C ALA A 3 21.52 2.81 5.16
N THR A 4 21.68 1.56 4.72
CA THR A 4 21.46 0.38 5.57
C THR A 4 22.62 0.13 6.54
N ARG A 5 23.83 0.60 6.21
CA ARG A 5 25.02 0.43 7.06
C ARG A 5 25.02 1.43 8.24
N GLU A 6 24.52 2.64 7.99
CA GLU A 6 24.39 3.70 9.00
C GLU A 6 23.47 3.30 10.16
N TYR A 7 22.38 2.59 9.89
CA TYR A 7 21.46 2.11 10.93
C TYR A 7 22.07 1.00 11.81
N SER A 8 22.88 0.11 11.24
CA SER A 8 23.57 -0.95 12.00
C SER A 8 24.70 -0.42 12.88
N GLU A 9 25.42 0.62 12.44
CA GLU A 9 26.57 1.16 13.17
C GLU A 9 26.16 2.07 14.35
N MET A 10 24.99 2.73 14.27
CA MET A 10 24.44 3.51 15.40
C MET A 10 24.07 2.65 16.61
N ARG A 11 23.87 1.34 16.45
CA ARG A 11 23.54 0.43 17.56
C ARG A 11 24.76 0.04 18.41
N VAL A 12 25.98 0.20 17.88
CA VAL A 12 27.22 -0.32 18.50
C VAL A 12 28.00 0.74 19.28
N LYS A 13 27.88 2.02 18.95
CA LYS A 13 28.57 3.10 19.68
C LYS A 13 27.62 3.82 20.61
N GLY A 14 27.62 3.38 21.87
CA GLY A 14 26.91 3.98 22.99
C GLY A 14 27.26 5.45 23.23
N LYS A 15 26.61 6.35 22.50
CA LYS A 15 26.38 7.74 22.91
C LYS A 15 24.88 8.02 22.98
N MET A 16 24.18 7.16 23.72
CA MET A 16 22.96 7.54 24.41
C MET A 16 23.39 8.51 25.52
N GLY A 17 23.10 9.79 25.33
CA GLY A 17 23.02 10.72 26.45
C GLY A 17 22.16 10.06 27.53
N LYS A 18 22.64 10.09 28.78
CA LYS A 18 21.95 9.54 29.95
C LYS A 18 20.53 10.11 30.03
N LYS A 19 19.56 9.40 29.44
CA LYS A 19 18.16 9.44 29.84
C LYS A 19 17.92 8.22 30.69
N THR A 20 17.82 8.49 31.98
CA THR A 20 17.39 7.57 33.03
C THR A 20 16.14 6.79 32.61
N GLY A 21 16.29 5.47 32.44
CA GLY A 21 15.43 4.36 32.87
C GLY A 21 13.89 4.40 32.87
N GLN A 22 13.21 5.47 32.45
CA GLN A 22 11.74 5.59 32.53
C GLN A 22 11.09 6.17 31.26
N ASP A 23 11.88 6.47 30.24
CA ASP A 23 11.44 7.16 29.01
C ASP A 23 11.53 6.25 27.77
N LEU A 24 11.44 4.93 27.95
CA LEU A 24 11.08 4.00 26.87
C LEU A 24 9.61 4.26 26.55
N LYS A 25 9.38 5.37 25.82
CA LYS A 25 8.08 5.76 25.29
C LYS A 25 7.41 4.52 24.73
N GLN A 26 6.23 4.23 25.25
CA GLN A 26 5.38 3.20 24.70
C GLN A 26 5.38 3.34 23.17
N PRO A 27 5.46 2.22 22.44
CA PRO A 27 5.35 2.27 20.99
C PRO A 27 4.10 3.08 20.61
N PRO A 28 4.12 3.84 19.49
CA PRO A 28 2.95 4.57 19.04
C PRO A 28 1.72 3.66 19.03
N PRO A 29 0.52 4.16 19.41
CA PRO A 29 -0.70 3.36 19.36
C PRO A 29 -0.84 2.66 18.01
N GLY A 30 -1.09 1.34 18.00
CA GLY A 30 -1.21 0.54 16.77
C GLY A 30 0.10 -0.12 16.28
N ALA A 31 1.27 0.30 16.76
CA ALA A 31 2.55 -0.22 16.25
C ALA A 31 2.83 -1.67 16.69
N VAL A 32 2.32 -2.09 17.85
CA VAL A 32 2.43 -3.48 18.31
C VAL A 32 1.52 -4.36 17.47
N GLU A 33 0.31 -3.90 17.21
CA GLU A 33 -0.70 -4.61 16.41
C GLU A 33 -0.26 -4.78 14.95
N ILE A 34 0.34 -3.76 14.34
CA ILE A 34 0.91 -3.86 12.99
C ILE A 34 2.02 -4.90 12.94
N ARG A 35 2.92 -4.90 13.93
CA ARG A 35 4.00 -5.87 14.04
C ARG A 35 3.45 -7.29 14.14
N ASP A 36 2.49 -7.52 15.04
CA ASP A 36 1.87 -8.83 15.25
C ASP A 36 1.19 -9.35 13.97
N ILE A 37 0.49 -8.47 13.24
CA ILE A 37 -0.15 -8.81 11.97
C ILE A 37 0.89 -9.24 10.92
N VAL A 38 2.00 -8.49 10.82
CA VAL A 38 3.06 -8.75 9.84
C VAL A 38 3.81 -10.04 10.18
N GLU A 39 4.22 -10.22 11.44
CA GLU A 39 4.91 -11.42 11.90
C GLU A 39 4.01 -12.66 11.71
N ALA A 40 2.72 -12.58 12.05
CA ALA A 40 1.77 -13.67 11.80
C ALA A 40 1.61 -13.97 10.30
N ALA A 41 1.65 -12.96 9.42
CA ALA A 41 1.60 -13.15 7.97
C ALA A 41 2.88 -13.83 7.44
N MET A 42 4.05 -13.48 7.98
CA MET A 42 5.32 -14.11 7.63
C MET A 42 5.35 -15.58 8.02
N VAL A 43 4.90 -15.91 9.24
CA VAL A 43 4.78 -17.31 9.70
C VAL A 43 3.87 -18.11 8.75
N ARG A 44 2.70 -17.57 8.39
CA ARG A 44 1.80 -18.22 7.42
C ARG A 44 2.42 -18.39 6.03
N ALA A 45 3.30 -17.50 5.63
CA ALA A 45 4.04 -17.57 4.37
C ALA A 45 5.26 -18.51 4.42
N GLY A 46 5.50 -19.19 5.55
CA GLY A 46 6.67 -20.05 5.74
C GLY A 46 7.99 -19.28 5.76
N ARG A 47 7.95 -18.01 6.17
CA ARG A 47 9.13 -17.13 6.32
C ARG A 47 9.46 -17.00 7.79
N ASP A 48 10.61 -17.53 8.21
CA ASP A 48 11.16 -17.44 9.57
C ASP A 48 12.38 -16.52 9.67
N ASP A 49 12.78 -15.90 8.54
CA ASP A 49 13.93 -15.00 8.47
C ASP A 49 13.67 -13.68 9.21
N SER A 50 14.35 -13.51 10.35
CA SER A 50 14.30 -12.30 11.16
C SER A 50 14.77 -11.04 10.42
N ASP A 51 15.63 -11.20 9.41
CA ASP A 51 16.17 -10.07 8.64
C ASP A 51 15.15 -9.53 7.64
N MET A 52 14.11 -10.30 7.31
CA MET A 52 13.01 -9.89 6.43
C MET A 52 11.85 -9.22 7.17
N ALA A 53 11.75 -9.36 8.49
CA ALA A 53 10.63 -8.82 9.26
C ALA A 53 10.60 -7.29 9.24
N LEU A 54 11.73 -6.64 9.52
CA LEU A 54 11.80 -5.18 9.54
C LEU A 54 11.49 -4.55 8.16
N PRO A 55 12.07 -5.01 7.03
CA PRO A 55 11.70 -4.52 5.70
C PRO A 55 10.21 -4.65 5.38
N VAL A 56 9.57 -5.76 5.76
CA VAL A 56 8.14 -5.98 5.50
C VAL A 56 7.28 -5.06 6.38
N ILE A 57 7.63 -4.91 7.66
CA ILE A 57 6.94 -3.97 8.56
C ILE A 57 7.05 -2.54 8.02
N VAL A 58 8.24 -2.11 7.61
CA VAL A 58 8.46 -0.77 7.02
C VAL A 58 7.64 -0.60 5.74
N ALA A 59 7.67 -1.58 4.83
CA ALA A 59 6.90 -1.53 3.59
C ALA A 59 5.38 -1.46 3.85
N ALA A 60 4.86 -2.26 4.78
CA ALA A 60 3.46 -2.24 5.16
C ALA A 60 3.05 -0.90 5.80
N SER A 61 3.91 -0.33 6.64
CA SER A 61 3.66 0.91 7.36
C SER A 61 3.70 2.11 6.42
N VAL A 62 4.74 2.23 5.60
CA VAL A 62 4.90 3.34 4.64
C VAL A 62 3.87 3.25 3.52
N GLY A 63 3.67 2.06 2.95
CA GLY A 63 2.67 1.86 1.90
C GLY A 63 1.25 2.12 2.40
N GLY A 64 0.92 1.66 3.60
CA GLY A 64 -0.42 1.84 4.17
C GLY A 64 -0.72 3.27 4.60
N ALA A 65 0.26 3.98 5.16
CA ALA A 65 0.06 5.30 5.76
C ALA A 65 -0.33 6.39 4.75
N GLU A 66 0.13 6.30 3.50
CA GLU A 66 -0.19 7.30 2.47
C GLU A 66 -1.29 6.81 1.54
N ILE A 67 -1.22 5.55 1.08
CA ILE A 67 -2.10 5.06 0.03
C ILE A 67 -3.55 4.98 0.52
N PHE A 68 -3.81 4.44 1.71
CA PHE A 68 -5.19 4.27 2.18
C PHE A 68 -5.90 5.60 2.46
N PRO A 69 -5.30 6.57 3.18
CA PRO A 69 -5.93 7.87 3.36
C PRO A 69 -6.19 8.61 2.05
N THR A 70 -5.25 8.55 1.09
CA THR A 70 -5.46 9.15 -0.24
C THR A 70 -6.61 8.49 -0.98
N LEU A 71 -6.68 7.15 -1.00
CA LEU A 71 -7.80 6.42 -1.63
C LEU A 71 -9.14 6.78 -0.98
N LEU A 72 -9.20 6.82 0.36
CA LEU A 72 -10.41 7.19 1.11
C LEU A 72 -10.82 8.63 0.83
N HIS A 73 -9.87 9.56 0.79
CA HIS A 73 -10.12 10.96 0.44
C HIS A 73 -10.76 11.08 -0.94
N TRP A 74 -10.24 10.35 -1.94
CA TRP A 74 -10.82 10.32 -3.28
C TRP A 74 -12.21 9.72 -3.33
N VAL A 75 -12.47 8.64 -2.58
CA VAL A 75 -13.82 8.06 -2.45
C VAL A 75 -14.80 9.09 -1.87
N CYS A 76 -14.41 9.80 -0.80
CA CYS A 76 -15.24 10.85 -0.21
C CYS A 76 -15.52 11.99 -1.19
N LEU A 77 -14.51 12.47 -1.92
CA LEU A 77 -14.69 13.50 -2.95
C LEU A 77 -15.59 13.04 -4.10
N HIS A 78 -15.46 11.77 -4.51
CA HIS A 78 -16.31 11.19 -5.55
C HIS A 78 -17.77 11.17 -5.12
N PHE A 79 -18.06 10.73 -3.88
CA PHE A 79 -19.41 10.75 -3.34
C PHE A 79 -19.96 12.17 -3.16
N ALA A 80 -19.15 13.10 -2.65
CA ALA A 80 -19.56 14.50 -2.52
C ALA A 80 -19.92 15.17 -3.86
N LYS A 81 -19.37 14.67 -4.98
CA LYS A 81 -19.70 15.14 -6.33
C LYS A 81 -20.88 14.40 -6.97
N ASN A 82 -21.24 13.22 -6.46
CA ASN A 82 -22.24 12.34 -7.06
C ASN A 82 -23.23 11.86 -5.99
N GLU A 83 -24.25 12.69 -5.72
CA GLU A 83 -25.24 12.45 -4.65
C GLU A 83 -25.92 11.08 -4.77
N ASP A 84 -26.36 10.68 -5.98
CA ASP A 84 -26.97 9.37 -6.22
C ASP A 84 -26.08 8.20 -5.77
N ARG A 85 -24.76 8.31 -5.98
CA ARG A 85 -23.80 7.28 -5.58
C ARG A 85 -23.54 7.31 -4.08
N GLN A 86 -23.50 8.50 -3.49
CA GLN A 86 -23.39 8.66 -2.05
C GLN A 86 -24.58 8.00 -1.35
N GLU A 87 -25.80 8.26 -1.82
CA GLU A 87 -27.02 7.63 -1.29
C GLU A 87 -27.02 6.11 -1.48
N SER A 88 -26.60 5.63 -2.66
CA SER A 88 -26.44 4.20 -2.92
C SER A 88 -25.46 3.53 -1.95
N ALA A 89 -24.30 4.16 -1.71
CA ALA A 89 -23.29 3.67 -0.78
C ALA A 89 -23.78 3.72 0.68
N ALA A 90 -24.48 4.79 1.07
CA ALA A 90 -25.04 4.95 2.41
C ALA A 90 -26.10 3.88 2.72
N ARG A 91 -26.99 3.61 1.76
CA ARG A 91 -27.98 2.52 1.88
C ARG A 91 -27.30 1.16 1.98
N ALA A 92 -26.33 0.86 1.11
CA ALA A 92 -25.60 -0.39 1.16
C ALA A 92 -24.88 -0.58 2.51
N ALA A 93 -24.31 0.49 3.07
CA ALA A 93 -23.70 0.45 4.40
C ALA A 93 -24.73 0.21 5.51
N ALA A 94 -25.90 0.86 5.46
CA ALA A 94 -26.97 0.71 6.44
C ALA A 94 -27.60 -0.69 6.42
N GLU A 95 -27.71 -1.30 5.24
CA GLU A 95 -28.23 -2.67 5.04
C GLU A 95 -27.19 -3.76 5.29
N GLY A 96 -25.92 -3.40 5.49
CA GLY A 96 -24.81 -4.35 5.60
C GLY A 96 -24.43 -5.02 4.28
N ASP A 97 -24.86 -4.50 3.13
CA ASP A 97 -24.48 -4.96 1.80
C ASP A 97 -23.03 -4.54 1.48
N LYS A 98 -22.10 -5.39 1.90
CA LYS A 98 -20.66 -5.22 1.62
C LYS A 98 -20.36 -5.18 0.12
N ALA A 99 -21.08 -5.95 -0.70
CA ALA A 99 -20.82 -6.03 -2.12
C ALA A 99 -21.26 -4.75 -2.85
N GLY A 100 -22.43 -4.21 -2.47
CA GLY A 100 -22.91 -2.90 -2.92
C GLY A 100 -21.97 -1.77 -2.53
N LEU A 101 -21.56 -1.72 -1.26
CA LEU A 101 -20.63 -0.70 -0.78
C LEU A 101 -19.28 -0.76 -1.53
N LEU A 102 -18.70 -1.95 -1.68
CA LEU A 102 -17.46 -2.13 -2.44
C LEU A 102 -17.62 -1.71 -3.90
N ARG A 103 -18.77 -1.98 -4.52
CA ARG A 103 -19.04 -1.57 -5.91
C ARG A 103 -18.95 -0.06 -6.09
N GLU A 104 -19.54 0.70 -5.19
CA GLU A 104 -19.48 2.17 -5.24
C GLU A 104 -18.08 2.70 -4.94
N MET A 105 -17.38 2.11 -3.97
CA MET A 105 -15.97 2.44 -3.72
C MET A 105 -15.09 2.16 -4.95
N TYR A 106 -15.25 1.02 -5.62
CA TYR A 106 -14.50 0.71 -6.85
C TYR A 106 -14.86 1.62 -8.01
N ALA A 107 -16.10 2.10 -8.10
CA ALA A 107 -16.48 3.09 -9.11
C ALA A 107 -15.71 4.41 -8.90
N ALA A 108 -15.60 4.86 -7.65
CA ALA A 108 -14.78 6.02 -7.31
C ALA A 108 -13.30 5.80 -7.67
N LEU A 109 -12.72 4.67 -7.26
CA LEU A 109 -11.31 4.36 -7.54
C LEU A 109 -11.00 4.23 -9.04
N ARG A 110 -11.92 3.71 -9.86
CA ARG A 110 -11.75 3.68 -11.32
C ARG A 110 -11.72 5.06 -11.96
N SER A 111 -12.35 6.05 -11.33
CA SER A 111 -12.34 7.43 -11.82
C SER A 111 -11.10 8.22 -11.36
N MET A 112 -10.40 7.75 -10.33
CA MET A 112 -9.35 8.51 -9.65
C MET A 112 -8.12 7.64 -9.33
N PRO A 113 -7.04 7.75 -10.12
CA PRO A 113 -5.82 7.00 -9.87
C PRO A 113 -5.12 7.52 -8.61
N TYR A 114 -4.79 6.63 -7.66
CA TYR A 114 -3.78 6.94 -6.65
C TYR A 114 -2.36 6.95 -7.25
N SER A 115 -2.17 6.22 -8.35
CA SER A 115 -0.94 6.12 -9.12
C SER A 115 -1.27 6.04 -10.61
N VAL A 116 -0.44 6.68 -11.42
CA VAL A 116 -0.53 6.68 -12.88
C VAL A 116 -0.37 5.25 -13.43
N ALA A 117 0.56 4.48 -12.83
CA ALA A 117 0.71 3.06 -13.09
C ALA A 117 -0.14 2.23 -12.10
N LEU A 118 -0.92 1.30 -12.65
CA LEU A 118 -1.62 0.25 -11.90
C LEU A 118 -0.60 -0.76 -11.37
N GLY A 119 -0.01 -0.43 -10.23
CA GLY A 119 0.97 -1.27 -9.56
C GLY A 119 2.39 -1.19 -10.15
N PRO A 120 3.31 -2.05 -9.68
CA PRO A 120 4.70 -2.01 -10.12
C PRO A 120 4.82 -2.42 -11.59
N PRO A 121 5.82 -1.91 -12.33
CA PRO A 121 6.14 -2.44 -13.65
C PRO A 121 6.45 -3.93 -13.57
N ARG A 122 6.10 -4.68 -14.62
CA ARG A 122 6.36 -6.11 -14.73
C ARG A 122 7.43 -6.35 -15.79
N LYS A 123 8.47 -7.11 -15.43
CA LYS A 123 9.45 -7.58 -16.40
C LYS A 123 8.89 -8.78 -17.15
N ILE A 124 8.92 -8.72 -18.47
CA ILE A 124 8.50 -9.81 -19.34
C ILE A 124 9.60 -10.89 -19.34
N LEU A 125 9.23 -12.13 -19.02
CA LEU A 125 10.19 -13.22 -18.84
C LEU A 125 10.53 -13.94 -20.15
N ALA A 126 9.61 -13.91 -21.12
CA ALA A 126 9.75 -14.53 -22.43
C ALA A 126 8.99 -13.70 -23.46
N ASP A 127 9.37 -13.81 -24.73
CA ASP A 127 8.68 -13.13 -25.83
C ASP A 127 7.17 -13.46 -25.79
N ALA A 128 6.34 -12.42 -25.87
CA ALA A 128 4.89 -12.53 -25.76
C ALA A 128 4.20 -11.69 -26.83
N VAL A 129 2.93 -12.01 -27.11
CA VAL A 129 2.06 -11.20 -27.96
C VAL A 129 0.84 -10.78 -27.14
N VAL A 130 0.62 -9.47 -27.02
CA VAL A 130 -0.52 -8.88 -26.30
C VAL A 130 -1.19 -7.89 -27.23
N ASP A 131 -2.49 -8.06 -27.48
CA ASP A 131 -3.27 -7.21 -28.39
C ASP A 131 -2.61 -6.99 -29.76
N GLY A 132 -1.96 -8.04 -30.29
CA GLY A 132 -1.22 -7.99 -31.57
C GLY A 132 0.16 -7.34 -31.50
N MET A 133 0.57 -6.79 -30.36
CA MET A 133 1.91 -6.24 -30.15
C MET A 133 2.89 -7.32 -29.68
N LYS A 134 4.05 -7.42 -30.35
CA LYS A 134 5.15 -8.29 -29.92
C LYS A 134 5.94 -7.62 -28.80
N LEU A 135 6.01 -8.28 -27.66
CA LEU A 135 6.72 -7.82 -26.48
C LEU A 135 7.94 -8.72 -26.25
N PRO A 136 9.18 -8.20 -26.33
CA PRO A 136 10.36 -9.01 -26.17
C PRO A 136 10.63 -9.36 -24.71
N ALA A 137 11.27 -10.50 -24.48
CA ALA A 137 11.83 -10.89 -23.20
C ALA A 137 12.74 -9.78 -22.65
N GLY A 138 12.56 -9.45 -21.37
CA GLY A 138 13.29 -8.40 -20.68
C GLY A 138 12.65 -7.01 -20.72
N ALA A 139 11.64 -6.78 -21.57
CA ALA A 139 10.90 -5.52 -21.58
C ALA A 139 10.16 -5.27 -20.26
N LEU A 140 9.99 -3.99 -19.91
CA LEU A 140 9.16 -3.56 -18.78
C LEU A 140 7.78 -3.17 -19.28
N LEU A 141 6.76 -3.84 -18.75
CA LEU A 141 5.35 -3.56 -19.01
C LEU A 141 4.78 -2.70 -17.87
N PHE A 142 4.16 -1.58 -18.25
CA PHE A 142 3.43 -0.69 -17.36
C PHE A 142 1.94 -0.82 -17.65
N ALA A 143 1.16 -1.28 -16.66
CA ALA A 143 -0.28 -1.17 -16.72
C ALA A 143 -0.66 0.26 -16.32
N MET A 144 -1.37 0.98 -17.17
CA MET A 144 -1.74 2.38 -16.92
C MET A 144 -3.18 2.46 -16.42
N HIS A 145 -3.45 3.35 -15.47
CA HIS A 145 -4.81 3.54 -14.97
C HIS A 145 -5.72 4.11 -16.07
N PRO A 146 -6.97 3.63 -16.24
CA PRO A 146 -7.84 4.04 -17.35
C PRO A 146 -8.07 5.55 -17.44
N ALA A 147 -8.21 6.22 -16.30
CA ALA A 147 -8.39 7.67 -16.23
C ALA A 147 -7.19 8.50 -16.74
N VAL A 148 -6.00 7.90 -16.88
CA VAL A 148 -4.80 8.59 -17.39
C VAL A 148 -4.85 8.76 -18.92
N ARG A 149 -5.65 7.97 -19.64
CA ARG A 149 -5.68 7.98 -21.11
C ARG A 149 -6.31 9.23 -21.75
N CYS A 150 -6.82 10.21 -20.99
CA CYS A 150 -7.54 11.37 -21.54
C CYS A 150 -6.69 12.63 -21.80
N CYS A 151 -5.35 12.57 -21.74
CA CYS A 151 -4.50 13.76 -21.91
C CYS A 151 -3.37 13.62 -22.97
N ILE A 152 -3.54 12.77 -24.00
CA ILE A 152 -2.64 12.72 -25.16
C ILE A 152 -3.46 12.90 -26.43
#